data_AF-A0A1R1FIF2-F1
#
_entry.id   AF-A0A1R1FIF2-F1
#
_cell.length_a   1.000
_cell.length_b   1.000
_cell.length_c   1.000
_cell.angle_alpha   90.00
_cell.angle_beta   90.00
_cell.angle_gamma   90.00
#
_symmetry.space_group_name_H-M   'P 1'
#
loop_
_entity.id
_entity.type
_entity.pdbx_description
1 polymer ?
#
loop_
_entity_poly.entity_id
_entity_poly.type
_entity_poly.pdbx_seq_one_letter_code
_entity_poly.pdbx_strand_id
1 'polypeptide(L)' 'MDEVSPLWLTLLGIFLLVQGTWIFQDARKRGRFPWLWGLWGITGFPTPLIIYWFVVIRLQRKPGARNLK' A
#
# COMPACT_ATOMS: atom_id res chain seq x y z
N MET A 1 -30.65 -13.16 4.66
CA MET A 1 -29.18 -13.35 4.76
C MET A 1 -28.70 -13.40 3.33
N ASP A 2 -28.18 -12.30 2.82
CA ASP A 2 -27.78 -12.21 1.42
C ASP A 2 -26.73 -13.27 1.12
N GLU A 3 -27.04 -14.17 0.19
CA GLU A 3 -26.08 -15.15 -0.30
C GLU A 3 -24.95 -14.37 -0.99
N VAL A 4 -23.87 -14.11 -0.26
CA VAL A 4 -22.65 -13.52 -0.81
C VAL A 4 -22.14 -14.46 -1.89
N SER A 5 -22.50 -14.15 -3.14
CA SER A 5 -22.14 -14.96 -4.29
C SER A 5 -20.63 -15.18 -4.29
N PRO A 6 -20.14 -16.42 -4.50
CA PRO A 6 -18.71 -16.74 -4.53
C PRO A 6 -17.90 -15.84 -5.49
N LEU A 7 -18.57 -15.27 -6.49
CA LEU A 7 -18.01 -14.28 -7.41
C LEU A 7 -17.53 -13.01 -6.70
N TRP A 8 -18.25 -12.52 -5.69
CA TRP A 8 -17.87 -11.33 -4.92
C TRP A 8 -16.63 -11.57 -4.07
N LEU A 9 -16.51 -12.75 -3.45
CA LEU A 9 -15.31 -13.14 -2.70
C LEU A 9 -14.09 -13.26 -3.62
N THR A 10 -14.29 -13.83 -4.81
CA THR A 10 -13.23 -13.95 -5.83
C THR A 10 -12.77 -12.58 -6.33
N LEU A 11 -13.71 -11.68 -6.64
CA LEU A 11 -13.40 -10.31 -7.04
C LEU A 11 -12.65 -9.55 -5.94
N LEU A 12 -13.08 -9.69 -4.68
CA LEU A 12 -12.41 -9.08 -3.54
C LEU A 12 -10.96 -9.59 -3.38
N GLY A 13 -10.75 -10.90 -3.53
CA GLY A 13 -9.42 -11.50 -3.49
C GLY A 13 -8.50 -10.99 -4.60
N ILE A 14 -9.00 -10.91 -5.84
CA ILE A 14 -8.25 -10.34 -6.97
C ILE A 14 -7.91 -8.88 -6.70
N PHE A 15 -8.87 -8.10 -6.20
CA PHE A 15 -8.66 -6.69 -5.91
C PHE A 15 -7.58 -6.47 -4.84
N LEU A 16 -7.59 -7.28 -3.76
CA LEU A 16 -6.56 -7.29 -2.73
C LEU A 16 -5.18 -7.66 -3.28
N LEU A 17 -5.10 -8.66 -4.17
CA LEU A 17 -3.84 -9.08 -4.80
C LEU A 17 -3.28 -8.00 -5.73
N VAL A 18 -4.14 -7.37 -6.55
CA VAL A 18 -3.73 -6.27 -7.43
C VAL A 18 -3.27 -5.07 -6.59
N GLN A 19 -4.02 -4.70 -5.56
CA GLN A 19 -3.68 -3.62 -4.63
C GLN A 19 -2.32 -3.87 -3.95
N GLY A 20 -2.11 -5.06 -3.38
CA GLY A 20 -0.86 -5.44 -2.73
C GLY A 20 0.34 -5.44 -3.69
N THR A 21 0.14 -5.93 -4.91
CA THR A 21 1.17 -5.96 -5.96
C THR A 21 1.57 -4.55 -6.41
N TRP A 22 0.59 -3.66 -6.55
CA TRP A 22 0.83 -2.28 -6.96
C TRP A 22 1.61 -1.50 -5.89
N ILE A 23 1.22 -1.65 -4.62
CA ILE A 23 1.95 -1.09 -3.46
C ILE A 23 3.37 -1.66 -3.39
N PHE A 24 3.55 -2.96 -3.62
CA PHE A 24 4.87 -3.60 -3.63
C PHE A 24 5.79 -3.01 -4.71
N GLN A 25 5.26 -2.82 -5.93
CA GLN A 25 6.02 -2.21 -7.03
C GLN A 25 6.35 -0.73 -6.76
N ASP A 26 5.40 0.06 -6.26
CA ASP A 26 5.65 1.48 -5.95
C ASP A 26 6.66 1.64 -4.80
N ALA A 27 6.54 0.83 -3.75
CA ALA A 27 7.49 0.78 -2.64
C ALA A 27 8.89 0.33 -3.10
N ARG A 28 8.97 -0.60 -4.06
CA ARG A 28 10.23 -1.04 -4.69
C ARG A 28 10.90 0.10 -5.43
N LYS A 29 10.15 0.87 -6.23
CA LYS A 29 10.65 2.07 -6.93
C LYS A 29 11.13 3.16 -5.96
N ARG A 30 10.53 3.25 -4.77
CA ARG A 30 10.89 4.23 -3.72
C ARG A 30 11.99 3.74 -2.77
N GLY A 31 12.47 2.51 -2.93
CA GLY A 31 13.53 1.92 -2.10
C GLY A 31 13.18 1.78 -0.61
N ARG A 32 11.88 1.74 -0.26
CA ARG A 32 11.42 1.66 1.13
C ARG A 32 10.70 0.34 1.34
N PHE A 33 11.35 -0.60 2.02
CA PHE A 33 10.80 -1.87 2.56
C PHE A 33 9.60 -2.45 1.79
N PRO A 34 9.75 -2.82 0.50
CA PRO A 34 8.63 -3.22 -0.36
C PRO A 34 7.86 -4.43 0.18
N TRP A 35 8.56 -5.37 0.82
CA TRP A 35 7.94 -6.56 1.41
C TRP A 35 7.03 -6.23 2.59
N LEU A 36 7.39 -5.21 3.37
CA LEU A 36 6.60 -4.75 4.52
C LEU A 36 5.29 -4.10 4.04
N TRP A 37 5.36 -3.27 2.99
CA TRP A 37 4.19 -2.62 2.40
C TRP A 37 3.26 -3.58 1.63
N GLY A 38 3.83 -4.56 0.92
CA GLY A 38 3.04 -5.58 0.23
C GLY A 38 2.26 -6.48 1.19
N LEU A 39 2.89 -6.93 2.29
CA LEU A 39 2.22 -7.72 3.33
C LEU A 39 1.17 -6.89 4.08
N TRP A 40 1.46 -5.62 4.35
CA TRP A 40 0.50 -4.70 4.99
C TRP A 40 -0.73 -4.42 4.12
N GLY A 41 -0.57 -4.27 2.81
CA GLY A 41 -1.69 -3.99 1.89
C GLY A 41 -2.74 -5.10 1.84
N ILE A 42 -2.38 -6.32 2.23
CA ILE A 42 -3.27 -7.50 2.24
C ILE A 42 -4.02 -7.63 3.58
N THR A 43 -3.62 -6.89 4.63
CA THR A 43 -4.22 -7.02 5.98
C THR A 43 -5.65 -6.45 6.08
N GLY A 44 -6.05 -5.56 5.17
CA GLY A 44 -7.41 -5.05 5.10
C GLY A 44 -7.52 -3.81 4.24
N PHE A 45 -8.74 -3.40 3.91
CA PHE A 45 -9.04 -2.12 3.27
C PHE A 45 -9.97 -1.35 4.20
N PRO A 46 -9.77 -0.05 4.50
CA PRO A 46 -8.88 0.95 3.88
C PRO A 46 -7.64 1.35 4.70
N THR A 47 -7.43 0.77 5.89
CA THR A 47 -6.39 1.16 6.86
C THR A 47 -4.95 1.22 6.30
N PRO A 48 -4.44 0.20 5.57
CA PRO A 48 -3.09 0.26 5.00
C PRO A 48 -2.94 1.32 3.90
N LEU A 49 -4.05 1.70 3.24
CA LEU A 49 -4.03 2.78 2.26
C LEU A 49 -3.80 4.14 2.94
N ILE A 50 -4.47 4.39 4.07
CA ILE A 50 -4.33 5.61 4.86
C ILE A 50 -2.90 5.75 5.39
N ILE A 51 -2.33 4.67 5.91
CA ILE A 51 -0.97 4.66 6.46
C ILE A 51 0.07 4.76 5.36
N TYR A 52 -0.14 4.12 4.20
CA TYR A 52 0.72 4.33 3.03
C TYR A 52 0.74 5.81 2.64
N TRP A 53 -0.43 6.43 2.51
CA TRP A 53 -0.53 7.83 2.15
C TRP A 53 0.19 8.72 3.17
N PHE A 54 -0.05 8.51 4.47
CA PHE A 54 0.58 9.30 5.53
C PHE A 54 2.10 9.12 5.58
N VAL A 55 2.59 7.88 5.59
CA VAL A 55 4.03 7.59 5.71
C VAL A 55 4.77 7.94 4.42
N VAL A 56 4.25 7.61 3.24
CA VAL A 56 4.93 7.90 1.98
C VAL A 56 4.96 9.40 1.68
N ILE A 57 3.85 10.12 1.87
CA ILE A 57 3.82 11.58 1.64
C ILE A 57 4.67 12.32 2.69
N ARG A 58 4.64 11.91 3.96
CA ARG A 58 5.45 12.56 5.01
C ARG A 58 6.93 12.22 4.88
N LEU A 59 7.28 10.99 4.50
CA LEU A 59 8.66 10.56 4.30
C LEU A 59 9.28 11.11 3.00
N GLN A 60 8.45 11.54 2.04
CA GLN A 60 8.89 12.33 0.89
C GLN A 60 9.24 13.79 1.24
N ARG A 61 8.89 14.30 2.43
CA ARG A 61 9.38 15.61 2.92
C ARG A 61 10.81 15.53 3.47
N LYS A 62 11.74 14.96 2.70
CA LYS A 62 13.15 15.34 2.76
C LYS A 62 13.60 15.88 1.41
N PRO A 63 13.34 17.16 1.17
CA PRO A 63 14.40 18.02 0.65
C PRO A 63 14.59 19.15 1.67
N GLY A 64 15.63 19.08 2.50
CA GLY A 64 15.84 20.14 3.48
C GLY A 64 16.86 19.91 4.60
N ALA A 65 17.87 19.06 4.43
CA ALA A 65 19.19 19.47 4.93
C ALA A 65 19.73 20.45 3.87
N ARG A 66 19.23 21.70 3.83
CA ARG A 66 19.83 22.85 4.52
C ARG A 66 21.36 22.72 4.59
N ASN A 67 21.99 23.47 3.68
CA ASN A 67 23.34 24.03 3.78
C ASN A 67 24.50 23.08 4.05
N LEU A 68 25.38 22.96 3.07
CA LEU A 68 26.78 23.30 3.31
C LEU A 68 27.18 24.41 2.33
N LYS A 69 27.56 25.53 2.92
CA LYS A 69 28.02 26.79 2.35
C LYS A 69 29.53 26.77 2.28
#